data_AF-E2N8D0-F1
#
_entry.id   AF-E2N8D0-F1
#
_cell.length_a   1.000
_cell.length_b   1.000
_cell.length_c   1.000
_cell.angle_alpha   90.00
_cell.angle_beta   90.00
_cell.angle_gamma   90.00
#
_symmetry.space_group_name_H-M   'P 1'
#
loop_
_entity.id
_entity.type
_entity.pdbx_description
1 polymer ?
#
loop_
_entity_poly.entity_id
_entity_poly.type
_entity_poly.pdbx_seq_one_letter_code
_entity_poly.pdbx_strand_id
1 'polypeptide(L)'
;MNHSYKKIIVPALLGTLFLGACSDDASFEGEGKQQTYSLVVKGITTSGSDSSEELRDVSVFQFSDGNLYKTQQLTPESNGQSSISALSGSRLYFLTGVTLPVQEEGITEEEFRNMTIGEELHNNSAPDFMAAIVELESTPQTRSNQEINVGMKRGVARIDLNTTADSKTLIKENNRKGCSG
;
A
#
# COMPACT_ATOMS: atom_id res chain seq x y z
N MET A 1 19.78 -12.12 61.71
CA MET A 1 20.00 -13.50 61.20
C MET A 1 21.05 -13.44 60.11
N ASN A 2 22.05 -14.31 60.21
CA ASN A 2 23.26 -14.37 59.41
C ASN A 2 22.98 -14.75 57.95
N HIS A 3 23.66 -14.09 57.01
CA HIS A 3 24.50 -14.70 55.95
C HIS A 3 24.99 -13.57 55.02
N SER A 4 26.25 -13.14 55.18
CA SER A 4 27.44 -13.61 54.45
C SER A 4 27.59 -12.93 53.08
N TYR A 5 28.30 -11.80 53.10
CA TYR A 5 28.88 -11.15 51.93
C TYR A 5 29.93 -12.08 51.30
N LYS A 6 29.68 -12.58 50.09
CA LYS A 6 30.72 -13.18 49.24
C LYS A 6 31.25 -12.13 48.28
N LYS A 7 32.44 -11.61 48.59
CA LYS A 7 33.34 -10.98 47.61
C LYS A 7 33.79 -12.09 46.64
N ILE A 8 33.42 -11.98 45.37
CA ILE A 8 34.06 -12.74 44.30
C ILE A 8 34.87 -11.75 43.48
N ILE A 9 36.18 -11.84 43.67
CA ILE A 9 37.21 -11.22 42.83
C ILE A 9 37.26 -12.05 41.55
N VAL A 10 36.96 -11.46 40.41
CA VAL A 10 37.23 -12.07 39.09
C VAL A 10 38.40 -11.31 38.48
N PRO A 11 39.51 -11.99 38.13
CA PRO A 11 40.72 -11.35 37.65
C PRO A 11 40.52 -10.82 36.23
N ALA A 12 41.10 -9.64 35.99
CA ALA A 12 41.32 -9.08 34.66
C ALA A 12 42.19 -10.04 33.83
N LEU A 13 41.65 -10.54 32.72
CA LEU A 13 42.43 -11.25 31.71
C LEU A 13 42.62 -10.32 30.52
N LEU A 14 43.85 -9.80 30.44
CA LEU A 14 44.45 -9.16 29.27
C LEU A 14 44.84 -10.23 28.23
N GLY A 15 44.70 -9.87 26.95
CA GLY A 15 45.27 -10.61 25.80
C GLY A 15 44.20 -11.40 25.04
N THR A 16 44.00 -11.25 23.73
CA THR A 16 44.98 -11.09 22.66
C THR A 16 44.28 -10.54 21.41
N LEU A 17 44.96 -9.63 20.71
CA LEU A 17 44.62 -9.21 19.35
C LEU A 17 44.90 -10.37 18.40
N PHE A 18 43.86 -10.98 17.83
CA PHE A 18 43.99 -11.79 16.62
C PHE A 18 43.52 -10.96 15.42
N LEU A 19 44.50 -10.48 14.66
CA LEU A 19 44.32 -10.10 13.26
C LEU A 19 44.43 -11.38 12.42
N GLY A 20 43.45 -11.61 11.55
CA GLY A 20 43.62 -12.47 10.38
C GLY A 20 42.78 -13.74 10.35
N ALA A 21 41.62 -13.66 9.70
CA ALA A 21 41.20 -14.59 8.65
C ALA A 21 39.96 -14.01 7.96
N CYS A 22 40.07 -13.68 6.66
CA CYS A 22 38.92 -13.55 5.78
C CYS A 22 38.25 -14.93 5.74
N SER A 23 37.16 -15.09 6.49
CA SER A 23 36.20 -16.16 6.21
C SER A 23 35.40 -15.72 5.00
N ASP A 24 35.54 -16.44 3.89
CA ASP A 24 34.51 -16.48 2.85
C ASP A 24 33.27 -17.12 3.49
N ASP A 25 32.52 -16.32 4.25
CA ASP A 25 31.12 -16.63 4.49
C ASP A 25 30.42 -16.39 3.17
N ALA A 26 30.12 -17.50 2.48
CA ALA A 26 29.13 -17.54 1.43
C ALA A 26 27.85 -16.89 1.96
N SER A 27 27.64 -15.63 1.58
CA SER A 27 26.40 -14.93 1.87
C SER A 27 25.28 -15.72 1.23
N PHE A 28 24.38 -16.22 2.06
CA PHE A 28 23.11 -16.82 1.68
C PHE A 28 22.49 -16.00 0.54
N GLU A 29 22.40 -16.58 -0.65
CA GLU A 29 21.61 -16.04 -1.75
C GLU A 29 20.13 -16.16 -1.34
N GLY A 30 19.48 -15.02 -1.07
CA GLY A 30 18.03 -15.03 -0.80
C GLY A 30 17.45 -13.89 0.04
N GLU A 31 18.24 -12.90 0.49
CA GLU A 31 17.66 -11.71 1.11
C GLU A 31 17.73 -10.52 0.14
N GLY A 32 16.60 -10.19 -0.48
CA GLY A 32 16.45 -8.96 -1.24
C GLY A 32 16.88 -7.78 -0.36
N LYS A 33 17.86 -6.99 -0.82
CA LYS A 33 18.35 -5.85 -0.04
C LYS A 33 17.28 -4.78 0.03
N GLN A 34 16.78 -4.50 1.23
CA GLN A 34 15.85 -3.40 1.48
C GLN A 34 16.48 -2.07 1.05
N GLN A 35 15.73 -1.29 0.28
CA GLN A 35 16.12 0.02 -0.23
C GLN A 35 15.04 1.04 0.09
N THR A 36 15.45 2.29 0.27
CA THR A 36 14.52 3.41 0.42
C THR A 36 14.20 3.97 -0.96
N TYR A 37 12.92 4.04 -1.28
CA TYR A 37 12.40 4.63 -2.51
C TYR A 37 11.67 5.93 -2.16
N SER A 38 11.89 6.97 -2.97
CA SER A 38 11.09 8.19 -2.89
C SER A 38 9.90 8.04 -3.84
N LEU A 39 8.69 8.14 -3.33
CA LEU A 39 7.47 8.04 -4.13
C LEU A 39 6.85 9.41 -4.28
N VAL A 40 6.35 9.72 -5.47
CA VAL A 40 5.45 10.84 -5.68
C VAL A 40 4.09 10.24 -6.04
N VAL A 41 3.22 10.17 -5.05
CA VAL A 41 1.88 9.61 -5.17
C VAL A 41 0.92 10.70 -5.61
N LYS A 42 0.42 10.59 -6.84
CA LYS A 42 -0.49 11.57 -7.44
C LYS A 42 -1.87 10.96 -7.57
N GLY A 43 -2.86 11.72 -7.10
CA GLY A 43 -4.27 11.44 -7.35
C GLY A 43 -4.64 11.68 -8.82
N ILE A 44 -5.91 11.48 -9.14
CA ILE A 44 -6.42 11.80 -10.48
C ILE A 44 -6.60 13.32 -10.57
N THR A 45 -6.12 13.90 -11.67
CA THR A 45 -6.53 15.22 -12.12
C THR A 45 -7.80 15.08 -12.96
N THR A 46 -8.89 15.72 -12.55
CA THR A 46 -10.11 15.77 -13.36
C THR A 46 -9.92 16.81 -14.46
N SER A 47 -10.31 16.48 -15.70
CA SER A 47 -10.21 17.43 -16.81
C SER A 47 -11.04 18.68 -16.51
N GLY A 48 -10.39 19.85 -16.47
CA GLY A 48 -11.00 21.13 -16.10
C GLY A 48 -10.78 21.56 -14.64
N SER A 49 -10.05 20.77 -13.85
CA SER A 49 -9.56 21.15 -12.52
C SER A 49 -8.03 21.31 -12.55
N ASP A 50 -7.53 22.40 -11.98
CA ASP A 50 -6.10 22.58 -11.73
C ASP A 50 -5.62 21.82 -10.48
N SER A 51 -6.55 21.23 -9.70
CA SER A 51 -6.25 20.42 -8.52
C SER A 51 -6.50 18.93 -8.77
N SER A 52 -5.50 18.12 -8.40
CA SER A 52 -5.67 16.68 -8.19
C SER A 52 -6.56 16.46 -6.97
N GLU A 53 -7.32 15.37 -6.99
CA GLU A 53 -7.97 14.85 -5.79
C GLU A 53 -6.93 14.64 -4.68
N GLU A 54 -7.22 15.15 -3.48
CA GLU A 54 -6.33 15.05 -2.32
C GLU A 54 -6.32 13.60 -1.81
N LEU A 55 -5.13 13.01 -1.73
CA LEU A 55 -4.95 11.66 -1.22
C LEU A 55 -4.64 11.72 0.28
N ARG A 56 -5.47 11.09 1.10
CA ARG A 56 -5.20 10.89 2.52
C ARG A 56 -5.13 9.39 2.82
N ASP A 57 -4.26 9.02 3.75
CA ASP A 57 -4.19 7.67 4.32
C ASP A 57 -4.08 6.56 3.25
N VAL A 58 -2.99 6.57 2.47
CA VAL A 58 -2.74 5.61 1.39
C VAL A 58 -2.06 4.36 1.95
N SER A 59 -2.77 3.24 1.93
CA SER A 59 -2.26 1.93 2.33
C SER A 59 -1.43 1.33 1.20
N VAL A 60 -0.25 0.85 1.53
CA VAL A 60 0.69 0.23 0.60
C VAL A 60 0.95 -1.20 1.04
N PHE A 61 0.56 -2.14 0.19
CA PHE A 61 0.81 -3.57 0.36
C PHE A 61 1.99 -3.94 -0.55
N GLN A 62 3.10 -4.34 0.05
CA GLN A 62 4.27 -4.78 -0.68
C GLN A 62 4.29 -6.31 -0.75
N PHE A 63 4.30 -6.85 -1.96
CA PHE A 63 4.46 -8.28 -2.21
C PHE A 63 5.86 -8.58 -2.77
N SER A 64 6.49 -9.62 -2.25
CA SER A 64 7.74 -10.19 -2.75
C SER A 64 7.56 -11.70 -2.88
N ASP A 65 8.03 -12.28 -3.98
CA ASP A 65 7.97 -13.72 -4.22
C ASP A 65 6.56 -14.31 -4.01
N GLY A 66 5.54 -13.55 -4.43
CA GLY A 66 4.12 -13.93 -4.34
C GLY A 66 3.48 -13.83 -2.96
N ASN A 67 4.19 -13.35 -1.94
CA ASN A 67 3.68 -13.25 -0.56
C ASN A 67 3.70 -11.80 -0.06
N LEU A 68 2.76 -11.45 0.82
CA LEU A 68 2.78 -10.15 1.48
C LEU A 68 4.06 -10.04 2.33
N TYR A 69 4.91 -9.09 1.99
CA TYR A 69 6.14 -8.79 2.73
C TYR A 69 5.86 -7.79 3.85
N LYS A 70 5.13 -6.71 3.55
CA LYS A 70 4.71 -5.73 4.55
C LYS A 70 3.59 -4.82 4.08
N THR A 71 2.88 -4.26 5.06
CA THR A 71 1.93 -3.17 4.87
C THR A 71 2.50 -1.88 5.46
N GLN A 72 2.34 -0.75 4.77
CA GLN A 72 2.74 0.57 5.23
C GLN A 72 1.61 1.57 4.98
N GLN A 73 1.41 2.51 5.90
CA GLN A 73 0.54 3.67 5.67
C GLN A 73 1.38 4.86 5.23
N LEU A 74 0.94 5.52 4.16
CA LEU A 74 1.51 6.78 3.70
C LEU A 74 0.53 7.91 3.92
N THR A 75 1.05 9.05 4.33
CA THR A 75 0.34 10.33 4.36
C THR A 75 1.05 11.26 3.37
N PRO A 76 0.61 11.30 2.10
CA PRO A 76 1.21 12.19 1.10
C PRO A 76 1.22 13.65 1.56
N GLU A 77 2.33 14.32 1.28
CA GLU A 77 2.44 15.77 1.43
C GLU A 77 1.48 16.47 0.46
N SER A 78 1.31 17.79 0.59
CA SER A 78 0.41 18.58 -0.27
C SER A 78 0.76 18.52 -1.76
N ASN A 79 2.02 18.22 -2.09
CA ASN A 79 2.53 18.01 -3.45
C ASN A 79 2.44 16.53 -3.91
N GLY A 80 1.88 15.63 -3.09
CA GLY A 80 1.80 14.19 -3.31
C GLY A 80 3.05 13.39 -2.92
N GLN A 81 4.10 14.02 -2.40
CA GLN A 81 5.34 13.33 -2.07
C GLN A 81 5.19 12.45 -0.83
N SER A 82 5.84 11.28 -0.85
CA SER A 82 5.95 10.36 0.28
C SER A 82 7.22 9.52 0.14
N SER A 83 7.78 9.06 1.24
CA SER A 83 8.90 8.11 1.20
C SER A 83 8.45 6.73 1.67
N ILE A 84 8.97 5.69 1.04
CA ILE A 84 8.72 4.31 1.44
C ILE A 84 10.05 3.55 1.52
N SER A 85 10.16 2.59 2.41
CA SER A 85 11.17 1.54 2.26
C SER A 85 10.54 0.35 1.54
N ALA A 86 11.22 -0.27 0.60
CA ALA A 86 10.73 -1.48 -0.07
C ALA A 86 11.90 -2.38 -0.48
N LEU A 87 11.62 -3.64 -0.80
CA LEU A 87 12.60 -4.55 -1.38
C LEU A 87 12.62 -4.32 -2.89
N SER A 88 13.82 -4.35 -3.49
CA SER A 88 13.95 -4.41 -4.94
C SER A 88 13.24 -5.65 -5.49
N GLY A 89 12.62 -5.53 -6.66
CA GLY A 89 11.86 -6.62 -7.29
C GLY A 89 10.47 -6.84 -6.70
N SER A 90 10.08 -6.14 -5.64
CA SER A 90 8.73 -6.23 -5.10
C SER A 90 7.69 -5.51 -5.97
N ARG A 91 6.45 -5.96 -5.86
CA ARG A 91 5.28 -5.25 -6.36
C ARG A 91 4.57 -4.52 -5.23
N LEU A 92 4.26 -3.25 -5.44
CA LEU A 92 3.55 -2.40 -4.51
C LEU A 92 2.11 -2.19 -5.01
N TYR A 93 1.14 -2.41 -4.13
CA TYR A 93 -0.26 -2.09 -4.35
C TYR A 93 -0.64 -0.94 -3.43
N PHE A 94 -1.11 0.15 -4.01
CA PHE A 94 -1.56 1.34 -3.30
C PHE A 94 -3.07 1.35 -3.26
N LEU A 95 -3.64 1.72 -2.11
CA LEU A 95 -5.09 1.78 -1.91
C LEU A 95 -5.46 2.92 -0.96
N THR A 96 -6.53 3.63 -1.24
CA THR A 96 -7.09 4.68 -0.36
C THR A 96 -8.59 4.73 -0.52
N GLY A 97 -9.30 5.24 0.49
CA GLY A 97 -10.76 5.31 0.53
C GLY A 97 -11.46 4.01 0.95
N VAL A 98 -10.70 2.93 1.19
CA VAL A 98 -11.21 1.66 1.69
C VAL A 98 -10.16 0.98 2.58
N THR A 99 -10.63 0.25 3.58
CA THR A 99 -9.81 -0.62 4.42
C THR A 99 -10.08 -2.07 4.04
N LEU A 100 -9.03 -2.82 3.71
CA LEU A 100 -9.14 -4.25 3.43
C LEU A 100 -8.90 -5.07 4.70
N PRO A 101 -9.62 -6.19 4.88
CA PRO A 101 -9.40 -7.10 6.00
C PRO A 101 -8.18 -8.00 5.76
N VAL A 102 -7.01 -7.38 5.51
CA VAL A 102 -5.76 -8.12 5.29
C VAL A 102 -5.20 -8.53 6.65
N GLN A 103 -5.13 -9.84 6.90
CA GLN A 103 -4.33 -10.38 8.00
C GLN A 103 -2.86 -10.36 7.56
N GLU A 104 -1.98 -9.77 8.37
CA GLU A 104 -0.58 -9.52 7.99
C GLU A 104 0.22 -10.81 7.75
N GLU A 105 -0.25 -11.96 8.22
CA GLU A 105 0.38 -13.26 7.99
C GLU A 105 -0.37 -14.09 6.94
N GLY A 106 0.35 -14.49 5.89
CA GLY A 106 -0.03 -15.63 5.04
C GLY A 106 -0.90 -15.33 3.83
N ILE A 107 -1.24 -14.08 3.53
CA ILE A 107 -1.93 -13.75 2.28
C ILE A 107 -0.97 -13.78 1.08
N THR A 108 -1.35 -14.55 0.06
CA THR A 108 -0.65 -14.55 -1.22
C THR A 108 -1.05 -13.34 -2.06
N GLU A 109 -0.19 -12.94 -2.99
CA GLU A 109 -0.48 -11.86 -3.93
C GLU A 109 -1.70 -12.19 -4.80
N GLU A 110 -1.90 -13.48 -5.11
CA GLU A 110 -3.07 -13.94 -5.85
C GLU A 110 -4.36 -13.75 -5.05
N GLU A 111 -4.39 -14.19 -3.79
CA GLU A 111 -5.55 -13.99 -2.91
C GLU A 111 -5.86 -12.51 -2.73
N PHE A 112 -4.83 -11.67 -2.56
CA PHE A 112 -5.00 -10.22 -2.47
C PHE A 112 -5.62 -9.63 -3.74
N ARG A 113 -5.12 -10.00 -4.92
CA ARG A 113 -5.68 -9.53 -6.21
C ARG A 113 -7.12 -10.01 -6.44
N ASN A 114 -7.50 -11.13 -5.84
CA ASN A 114 -8.84 -11.70 -5.95
C ASN A 114 -9.82 -11.13 -4.91
N MET A 115 -9.39 -10.21 -4.04
CA MET A 115 -10.29 -9.55 -3.09
C MET A 115 -11.31 -8.68 -3.82
N THR A 116 -12.56 -8.77 -3.36
CA THR A 116 -13.67 -7.93 -3.86
C THR A 116 -13.91 -6.79 -2.87
N ILE A 117 -13.96 -5.56 -3.39
CA ILE A 117 -14.29 -4.37 -2.61
C ILE A 117 -15.77 -4.03 -2.83
N GLY A 118 -16.50 -3.83 -1.73
CA GLY A 118 -17.91 -3.42 -1.75
C GLY A 118 -18.92 -4.56 -1.51
N GLU A 119 -18.45 -5.73 -1.08
CA GLU A 119 -19.33 -6.71 -0.44
C GLU A 119 -19.96 -6.08 0.82
N GLU A 120 -21.24 -6.38 1.10
CA GLU A 120 -22.01 -5.84 2.25
C GLU A 120 -22.43 -4.35 2.18
N LEU A 121 -22.30 -3.68 1.04
CA LEU A 121 -22.83 -2.31 0.88
C LEU A 121 -24.37 -2.29 0.86
N HIS A 122 -24.97 -1.99 2.01
CA HIS A 122 -26.43 -1.97 2.21
C HIS A 122 -27.13 -0.66 1.83
N ASN A 123 -26.39 0.35 1.34
CA ASN A 123 -26.92 1.70 1.10
C ASN A 123 -26.94 2.12 -0.39
N ASN A 124 -26.83 1.18 -1.33
CA ASN A 124 -26.85 1.40 -2.78
C ASN A 124 -25.77 2.35 -3.35
N SER A 125 -24.75 2.68 -2.57
CA SER A 125 -23.63 3.51 -3.04
C SER A 125 -22.38 2.66 -3.15
N ALA A 126 -21.76 2.65 -4.33
CA ALA A 126 -20.44 2.05 -4.52
C ALA A 126 -19.39 2.78 -3.65
N PRO A 127 -18.35 2.08 -3.16
CA PRO A 127 -17.34 2.71 -2.33
C PRO A 127 -16.49 3.65 -3.19
N ASP A 128 -16.13 4.83 -2.68
CA ASP A 128 -15.22 5.73 -3.37
C ASP A 128 -13.79 5.41 -2.93
N PHE A 129 -13.07 4.70 -3.78
CA PHE A 129 -11.69 4.29 -3.51
C PHE A 129 -10.82 4.46 -4.74
N MET A 130 -9.51 4.55 -4.52
CA MET A 130 -8.52 4.62 -5.58
C MET A 130 -7.42 3.59 -5.35
N ALA A 131 -6.86 3.07 -6.44
CA ALA A 131 -5.78 2.10 -6.40
C ALA A 131 -4.70 2.40 -7.45
N ALA A 132 -3.48 1.91 -7.18
CA ALA A 132 -2.40 1.85 -8.15
C ALA A 132 -1.52 0.63 -7.91
N ILE A 133 -0.75 0.26 -8.94
CA ILE A 133 0.22 -0.83 -8.88
C ILE A 133 1.54 -0.28 -9.40
N VAL A 134 2.63 -0.59 -8.69
CA VAL A 134 4.00 -0.27 -9.09
C VAL A 134 4.84 -1.53 -8.96
N GLU A 135 5.61 -1.85 -10.00
CA GLU A 135 6.61 -2.91 -9.97
C GLU A 135 7.99 -2.27 -9.79
N LEU A 136 8.72 -2.71 -8.76
CA LEU A 136 10.06 -2.21 -8.47
C LEU A 136 11.09 -3.03 -9.24
N GLU A 137 12.12 -2.35 -9.75
CA GLU A 137 13.24 -3.01 -10.42
C GLU A 137 13.93 -4.02 -9.48
N SER A 138 14.29 -5.18 -10.02
CA SER A 138 14.95 -6.26 -9.27
C SER A 138 16.41 -5.97 -8.93
N THR A 139 17.06 -5.09 -9.68
CA THR A 139 18.44 -4.68 -9.41
C THR A 139 18.48 -3.54 -8.39
N PRO A 140 19.21 -3.71 -7.27
CA PRO A 140 19.44 -2.62 -6.33
C PRO A 140 20.07 -1.42 -7.03
N GLN A 141 19.35 -0.29 -7.05
CA GLN A 141 19.89 0.91 -7.66
C GLN A 141 20.84 1.58 -6.67
N THR A 142 22.05 1.92 -7.11
CA THR A 142 23.08 2.58 -6.30
C THR A 142 22.74 4.04 -5.97
N ARG A 143 21.68 4.60 -6.58
CA ARG A 143 21.17 5.95 -6.28
C ARG A 143 20.12 5.86 -5.20
N SER A 144 20.42 6.42 -4.04
CA SER A 144 19.62 6.34 -2.81
C SER A 144 18.25 7.02 -2.85
N ASN A 145 17.80 7.59 -3.98
CA ASN A 145 16.56 8.36 -4.09
C ASN A 145 15.99 8.25 -5.52
N GLN A 146 15.58 7.06 -5.93
CA GLN A 146 14.77 6.93 -7.14
C GLN A 146 13.39 7.53 -6.86
N GLU A 147 12.98 8.50 -7.67
CA GLU A 147 11.62 9.04 -7.65
C GLU A 147 10.71 8.17 -8.52
N ILE A 148 9.64 7.64 -7.94
CA ILE A 148 8.63 6.86 -8.67
C ILE A 148 7.32 7.61 -8.65
N ASN A 149 6.78 7.91 -9.83
CA ASN A 149 5.45 8.52 -9.95
C ASN A 149 4.37 7.45 -9.85
N VAL A 150 3.49 7.56 -8.86
CA VAL A 150 2.36 6.64 -8.64
C VAL A 150 1.09 7.33 -9.10
N GLY A 151 0.52 6.90 -10.22
CA GLY A 151 -0.74 7.43 -10.74
C GLY A 151 -1.93 6.62 -10.22
N MET A 152 -2.60 7.14 -9.19
CA MET A 152 -3.80 6.50 -8.62
C MET A 152 -4.97 6.56 -9.61
N LYS A 153 -5.80 5.52 -9.64
CA LYS A 153 -7.03 5.45 -10.45
C LYS A 153 -8.23 5.10 -9.59
N ARG A 154 -9.41 5.66 -9.90
CA ARG A 154 -10.66 5.30 -9.21
C ARG A 154 -10.98 3.83 -9.45
N GLY A 155 -11.35 3.13 -8.40
CA GLY A 155 -11.83 1.74 -8.47
C GLY A 155 -13.28 1.61 -8.92
N VAL A 156 -14.01 2.74 -9.01
CA VAL A 156 -15.40 2.80 -9.44
C VAL A 156 -15.58 3.75 -10.61
N ALA A 157 -16.52 3.41 -11.49
CA ALA A 157 -17.02 4.30 -12.53
C ALA A 157 -18.22 5.10 -12.00
N ARG A 158 -18.34 6.36 -12.41
CA ARG A 158 -19.51 7.21 -12.14
C ARG A 158 -20.30 7.41 -13.42
N ILE A 159 -21.62 7.29 -13.34
CA ILE A 159 -22.54 7.55 -14.44
C ILE A 159 -23.44 8.70 -14.01
N ASP A 160 -23.20 9.88 -14.58
CA ASP A 160 -24.02 11.05 -14.33
C ASP A 160 -25.12 11.13 -15.40
N LEU A 161 -26.38 10.99 -14.97
CA LEU A 161 -27.53 11.13 -15.86
C LEU A 161 -28.10 12.55 -15.71
N ASN A 162 -27.98 13.35 -16.75
CA ASN A 162 -28.64 14.65 -16.82
C ASN A 162 -30.00 14.52 -17.55
N THR A 163 -31.10 14.65 -16.80
CA THR A 163 -32.47 14.59 -17.33
C THR A 163 -33.09 15.97 -17.51
N THR A 164 -32.30 17.02 -17.68
CA THR A 164 -32.84 18.36 -17.99
C THR A 164 -33.83 18.23 -19.14
N ALA A 165 -35.08 18.60 -18.88
CA ALA A 165 -36.16 18.42 -19.84
C ALA A 165 -35.87 19.21 -21.11
N ASP A 166 -35.54 18.51 -22.19
CA ASP A 166 -35.65 19.05 -23.53
C ASP A 166 -37.02 18.70 -24.11
N SER A 167 -37.48 19.42 -25.13
CA SER A 167 -38.78 19.17 -25.75
C SER A 167 -38.89 17.81 -26.47
N LYS A 168 -37.83 16.98 -26.42
CA LYS A 168 -37.72 15.67 -27.08
C LYS A 168 -37.77 14.51 -26.09
N THR A 169 -37.57 14.75 -24.80
CA THR A 169 -37.58 13.72 -23.76
C THR A 169 -38.93 13.68 -23.05
N LEU A 170 -39.67 12.57 -23.20
CA LEU A 170 -41.01 12.41 -22.65
C LEU A 170 -41.00 11.38 -21.51
N ILE A 171 -41.09 11.85 -20.27
CA ILE A 171 -41.17 11.00 -19.07
C ILE A 171 -42.65 10.64 -18.83
N LYS A 172 -42.99 9.34 -18.81
CA LYS A 172 -44.33 8.84 -18.46
C LYS A 172 -44.28 8.06 -17.16
N GLU A 173 -45.07 8.50 -16.18
CA GLU A 173 -45.35 7.74 -14.98
C GLU A 173 -46.37 6.64 -15.29
N ASN A 174 -46.02 5.38 -15.03
CA ASN A 174 -46.93 4.26 -15.17
C ASN A 174 -47.65 3.99 -13.85
N ASN A 175 -48.83 4.59 -13.68
CA ASN A 175 -49.71 4.27 -12.56
C ASN A 175 -50.31 2.87 -12.74
N ARG A 176 -49.86 1.90 -11.92
CA ARG A 176 -50.60 0.63 -11.74
C ARG A 176 -51.94 0.98 -11.09
N LYS A 177 -53.03 0.87 -11.86
CA LYS A 177 -54.38 0.91 -11.30
C LYS A 177 -54.51 -0.19 -10.25
N GLY A 178 -54.77 0.21 -9.01
CA GLY A 178 -55.09 -0.71 -7.92
C GLY A 178 -56.27 -1.58 -8.32
N CYS A 179 -56.14 -2.90 -8.14
CA CYS A 179 -57.28 -3.80 -8.21
C CYS A 179 -58.15 -3.53 -6.97
N SER A 180 -59.27 -2.83 -7.17
CA SER A 180 -60.37 -2.78 -6.22
C SER A 180 -61.07 -4.14 -6.23
N GLY A 181 -61.12 -4.79 -5.06
CA GLY A 181 -61.81 -6.06 -4.82
C GLY A 181 -63.33 -5.94 -4.76
#